data_AF-A0A920INH5-F1
#
_entry.id   AF-A0A920INH5-F1
#
_cell.length_a   1.000
_cell.length_b   1.000
_cell.length_c   1.000
_cell.angle_alpha   90.00
_cell.angle_beta   90.00
_cell.angle_gamma   90.00
#
_symmetry.space_group_name_H-M   'P 1'
#
loop_
_entity.id
_entity.type
_entity.pdbx_description
1 polymer ?
#
loop_
_entity_poly.entity_id
_entity_poly.type
_entity_poly.pdbx_seq_one_letter_code
_entity_poly.pdbx_strand_id
1 'polypeptide(L)'
;MLAADIAIADNNTTFAMLEVKRGLLMTGGATIRFVERAGWSNAMKYLLTGIKFDSNEAYRMNLIQEIHKTNDLFTRAVELAGYLQCFSEKK
;
A
#
# COMPACT_ATOMS: atom_id res chain seq x y z
N MET A 1 -2.15 -3.99 -2.85
CA MET A 1 -1.80 -2.64 -2.35
C MET A 1 -1.24 -1.76 -3.47
N LEU A 2 0.00 -1.95 -3.95
CA LEU A 2 0.64 -1.05 -4.93
C LEU A 2 -0.07 -0.91 -6.29
N ALA A 3 -1.03 -1.77 -6.63
CA ALA A 3 -1.80 -1.63 -7.87
C ALA A 3 -3.09 -0.80 -7.68
N ALA A 4 -3.53 -0.55 -6.45
CA ALA A 4 -4.74 0.21 -6.17
C ALA A 4 -4.50 1.72 -6.24
N ASP A 5 -5.52 2.48 -6.63
CA ASP A 5 -5.48 3.95 -6.62
C ASP A 5 -5.47 4.50 -5.20
N ILE A 6 -6.27 3.89 -4.32
CA ILE A 6 -6.37 4.21 -2.90
C ILE A 6 -6.06 2.93 -2.10
N ALA A 7 -5.16 3.04 -1.13
CA ALA A 7 -4.85 1.96 -0.20
C ALA A 7 -4.95 2.45 1.24
N ILE A 8 -5.67 1.71 2.07
CA ILE A 8 -5.74 1.92 3.53
C ILE A 8 -5.34 0.63 4.23
N ALA A 9 -4.85 0.72 5.46
CA ALA A 9 -4.37 -0.46 6.20
C ALA A 9 -4.77 -0.44 7.68
N ASP A 10 -4.78 -1.62 8.28
CA ASP A 10 -4.90 -1.75 9.74
C ASP A 10 -3.63 -1.29 10.44
N ASN A 11 -3.72 -0.76 11.66
CA ASN A 11 -2.59 -0.27 12.45
C ASN A 11 -1.55 -1.35 12.80
N ASN A 12 -1.93 -2.63 12.81
CA ASN A 12 -1.05 -3.77 13.06
C ASN A 12 -0.58 -4.48 11.77
N THR A 13 -0.79 -3.87 10.59
CA THR A 13 -0.33 -4.44 9.33
C THR A 13 1.20 -4.36 9.23
N THR A 14 1.81 -5.47 8.83
CA THR A 14 3.25 -5.53 8.52
C THR A 14 3.45 -5.80 7.03
N PHE A 15 4.29 -4.98 6.40
CA PHE A 15 4.64 -5.06 4.99
C PHE A 15 6.07 -5.55 4.82
N ALA A 16 6.34 -6.25 3.72
CA ALA A 16 7.68 -6.67 3.35
C ALA A 16 7.80 -6.95 1.86
N MET A 17 9.05 -6.86 1.40
CA MET A 17 9.50 -7.08 0.03
C MET A 17 10.48 -8.27 0.06
N LEU A 18 9.93 -9.49 0.16
CA LEU A 18 10.66 -10.69 0.59
C LEU A 18 11.43 -11.39 -0.54
N GLU A 19 11.18 -11.04 -1.79
CA GLU A 19 11.76 -11.64 -2.98
C GLU A 19 13.29 -11.55 -2.97
N VAL A 20 13.84 -10.41 -2.55
CA VAL A 20 15.29 -10.20 -2.47
C VAL A 20 15.98 -11.17 -1.52
N LYS A 21 15.30 -11.58 -0.44
CA LYS A 21 15.81 -12.58 0.52
C LYS A 21 15.85 -14.00 -0.06
N ARG A 22 15.19 -14.22 -1.19
CA ARG A 22 15.14 -15.50 -1.91
C ARG A 22 15.96 -15.47 -3.20
N GLY A 23 16.70 -14.40 -3.47
CA GLY A 23 17.40 -14.21 -4.74
C GLY A 23 16.46 -14.04 -5.93
N LEU A 24 15.21 -13.65 -5.69
CA LEU A 24 14.20 -13.46 -6.73
C LEU A 24 14.05 -11.97 -7.05
N LEU A 25 13.81 -11.69 -8.33
CA LEU A 25 13.38 -10.37 -8.77
C LEU A 25 11.91 -10.15 -8.41
N MET A 26 11.57 -8.95 -7.96
CA MET A 26 10.16 -8.54 -7.85
C MET A 26 9.53 -8.36 -9.22
N THR A 27 8.65 -9.29 -9.57
CA THR A 27 7.84 -9.22 -10.78
C THR A 27 6.53 -8.45 -10.50
N GLY A 28 5.69 -8.25 -11.52
CA GLY A 28 4.40 -7.56 -11.36
C GLY A 28 4.49 -6.03 -11.22
N GLY A 29 5.66 -5.44 -11.45
CA GLY A 29 5.87 -3.98 -11.45
C GLY A 29 5.94 -3.34 -10.06
N ALA A 30 6.22 -4.12 -9.01
CA ALA A 30 6.40 -3.59 -7.66
C ALA A 30 7.62 -2.64 -7.57
N THR A 31 8.71 -2.94 -8.28
CA THR A 31 9.91 -2.07 -8.35
C THR A 31 9.61 -0.69 -8.93
N ILE A 32 8.63 -0.60 -9.84
CA ILE A 32 8.20 0.66 -10.45
C ILE A 32 7.28 1.41 -9.48
N ARG A 33 6.17 0.77 -9.10
CA ARG A 33 5.10 1.42 -8.32
C ARG A 33 5.49 1.76 -6.88
N PHE A 34 6.47 1.06 -6.31
CA PHE A 34 7.02 1.42 -5.00
C PHE A 34 7.82 2.72 -5.10
N VAL A 35 8.73 2.81 -6.09
CA VAL A 35 9.55 4.00 -6.32
C VAL A 35 8.69 5.23 -6.61
N GLU A 36 7.66 5.08 -7.45
CA GLU A 36 6.73 6.16 -7.79
C GLU A 36 5.99 6.73 -6.57
N ARG A 37 5.62 5.87 -5.60
CA ARG A 37 4.89 6.31 -4.40
C ARG A 37 5.81 6.79 -3.27
N ALA A 38 6.84 6.01 -2.93
CA ALA A 38 7.68 6.26 -1.76
C ALA A 38 8.88 7.19 -2.03
N GLY A 39 9.19 7.42 -3.31
CA GLY A 39 10.45 8.03 -3.73
C GLY A 39 11.62 7.06 -3.66
N TRP A 40 12.69 7.39 -4.39
CA TRP A 40 13.82 6.49 -4.63
C TRP A 40 14.46 5.92 -3.36
N SER A 41 14.93 6.78 -2.45
CA SER A 41 15.71 6.36 -1.29
C SER A 41 14.91 5.52 -0.30
N ASN A 42 13.65 5.88 -0.07
CA ASN A 42 12.73 5.07 0.76
C ASN A 42 12.46 3.72 0.10
N ALA A 43 12.20 3.68 -1.22
CA ALA A 43 11.96 2.43 -1.93
C ALA A 43 13.19 1.50 -1.90
N MET A 44 14.39 2.01 -2.17
CA MET A 44 15.62 1.22 -2.16
C MET A 44 15.91 0.58 -0.80
N LYS A 45 15.60 1.29 0.30
CA LYS A 45 15.70 0.73 1.66
C LYS A 45 14.97 -0.60 1.77
N TYR A 46 13.78 -0.74 1.20
CA TYR A 46 12.97 -1.96 1.34
C TYR A 46 13.16 -2.96 0.19
N LEU A 47 13.31 -2.47 -1.05
CA LEU A 47 13.52 -3.32 -2.23
C LEU A 47 14.84 -4.10 -2.16
N LEU A 48 15.90 -3.49 -1.59
CA LEU A 48 17.23 -4.12 -1.53
C LEU A 48 17.46 -4.95 -0.25
N THR A 49 16.77 -4.64 0.84
CA THR A 49 17.02 -5.31 2.14
C THR A 49 15.96 -6.34 2.51
N GLY A 50 14.73 -6.19 1.98
CA GLY A 50 13.59 -7.01 2.36
C GLY A 50 13.25 -6.99 3.85
N ILE A 51 13.64 -5.93 4.57
CA ILE A 51 13.22 -5.71 5.95
C ILE A 51 11.72 -5.40 6.02
N LYS A 52 11.12 -5.72 7.16
CA LYS A 52 9.70 -5.43 7.42
C LYS A 52 9.52 -3.96 7.79
N PHE A 53 8.32 -3.43 7.55
CA PHE A 53 7.88 -2.14 8.05
C PHE A 53 6.40 -2.17 8.41
N ASP A 54 5.98 -1.24 9.27
CA ASP A 54 4.62 -1.16 9.79
C ASP A 54 3.76 -0.15 8.98
N SER A 55 2.49 -0.05 9.36
CA SER A 55 1.55 0.88 8.73
C SER A 55 1.95 2.35 8.89
N ASN A 56 2.60 2.74 9.98
CA ASN A 56 3.06 4.11 10.17
C ASN A 56 4.14 4.50 9.16
N GLU A 57 5.12 3.62 8.95
CA GLU A 57 6.17 3.83 7.96
C GLU A 57 5.61 3.75 6.54
N ALA A 58 4.63 2.87 6.28
CA ALA A 58 3.91 2.82 5.00
C ALA A 58 3.19 4.15 4.70
N TYR A 59 2.51 4.72 5.70
CA TYR A 59 1.83 6.01 5.59
C TYR A 59 2.83 7.17 5.40
N ARG A 60 3.92 7.20 6.17
CA ARG A 60 5.01 8.19 6.02
C ARG A 60 5.61 8.18 4.61
N MET A 61 5.63 7.02 3.96
CA MET A 61 6.12 6.84 2.59
C MET A 61 5.02 6.96 1.52
N ASN A 62 3.82 7.43 1.84
CA ASN A 62 2.68 7.55 0.90
C ASN A 62 2.30 6.24 0.19
N LEU A 63 2.63 5.08 0.77
CA LEU A 63 2.23 3.78 0.22
C LEU A 63 0.76 3.46 0.50
N ILE A 64 0.23 4.06 1.56
CA ILE A 64 -1.18 4.02 1.98
C ILE A 64 -1.61 5.43 2.39
N GLN A 65 -2.92 5.70 2.33
CA GLN A 65 -3.53 7.02 2.54
C GLN A 65 -4.20 7.16 3.91
N GLU A 66 -4.58 6.05 4.55
CA GLU A 66 -5.19 6.07 5.90
C GLU A 66 -4.79 4.82 6.69
N ILE A 67 -4.75 4.95 8.02
CA ILE A 67 -4.55 3.86 8.97
C ILE A 67 -5.78 3.78 9.88
N HIS A 68 -6.36 2.59 10.01
CA HIS A 68 -7.54 2.33 10.86
C HIS A 68 -7.30 1.15 11.78
N LYS A 69 -8.19 0.92 12.74
CA LYS A 69 -8.24 -0.34 13.50
C LYS A 69 -8.94 -1.42 12.68
N THR A 70 -8.65 -2.70 12.96
CA THR A 70 -9.15 -3.85 12.19
C THR A 70 -10.67 -3.84 12.03
N ASN A 71 -11.38 -3.50 13.10
CA ASN A 71 -12.84 -3.51 13.13
C ASN A 71 -13.46 -2.39 12.27
N ASP A 72 -12.72 -1.29 12.06
CA ASP A 72 -13.21 -0.10 11.36
C ASP A 72 -12.74 -0.06 9.89
N LEU A 73 -11.65 -0.79 9.58
CA LEU A 73 -10.98 -0.76 8.29
C LEU A 73 -11.90 -1.06 7.11
N PHE A 74 -12.71 -2.12 7.20
CA PHE A 74 -13.60 -2.52 6.10
C PHE A 74 -14.70 -1.50 5.87
N THR A 75 -15.35 -1.04 6.95
CA THR A 75 -16.37 0.01 6.90
C THR A 75 -15.81 1.25 6.20
N ARG A 76 -14.60 1.68 6.59
CA ARG A 76 -13.96 2.83 5.96
C ARG A 76 -13.64 2.63 4.48
N ALA A 77 -13.17 1.44 4.10
CA ALA A 77 -12.91 1.13 2.69
C ALA A 77 -14.19 1.26 1.84
N VAL A 78 -15.33 0.82 2.37
CA VAL A 78 -16.64 0.94 1.71
C VAL A 78 -17.10 2.40 1.62
N GLU A 79 -16.91 3.20 2.68
CA GLU A 79 -17.18 4.64 2.63
C GLU A 79 -16.37 5.35 1.54
N LEU A 80 -15.07 5.04 1.44
CA LEU A 80 -14.20 5.59 0.40
C LEU A 80 -14.69 5.23 -1.01
N ALA A 81 -15.09 3.97 -1.20
CA ALA A 81 -15.69 3.53 -2.47
C ALA A 81 -17.02 4.26 -2.75
N GLY A 82 -17.82 4.56 -1.72
CA GLY A 82 -19.06 5.35 -1.84
C GLY A 82 -18.83 6.76 -2.38
N TYR A 83 -17.74 7.44 -2.01
CA TYR A 83 -17.40 8.75 -2.58
C TYR A 83 -17.02 8.68 -4.07
N LEU A 84 -16.47 7.56 -4.53
CA LEU A 84 -16.13 7.34 -5.93
C LEU A 84 -17.36 7.00 -6.79
N GLN A 85 -18.47 6.64 -6.15
CA GLN A 85 -19.71 6.24 -6.81
C GLN A 85 -20.44 7.48 -7.37
N CYS A 86 -19.91 8.02 -8.47
CA CYS A 86 -20.48 9.14 -9.22
C CYS A 86 -21.35 8.58 -10.37
N PHE A 87 -22.67 8.76 -10.29
CA PHE A 87 -23.68 8.63 -11.37
C PHE A 87 -23.65 7.36 -12.26
N SER A 88 -23.99 6.20 -11.70
CA SER A 88 -24.54 5.07 -12.49
C SER A 88 -25.94 4.67 -12.02
N GLU A 89 -26.81 5.64 -11.79
CA GLU A 89 -28.24 5.45 -12.06
C GLU A 89 -28.50 5.90 -13.50
N LYS A 90 -28.09 5.08 -14.47
CA LYS A 90 -28.71 5.14 -15.79
C LYS A 90 -30.12 4.58 -15.63
N LYS A 91 -31.07 5.49 -15.55
CA LYS A 91 -32.48 5.26 -15.88
C LYS A 91 -32.61 4.92 -17.37
#